data_AF-A0A3M1PXA6-F1
#
_entry.id   AF-A0A3M1PXA6-F1
#
_cell.length_a   1.000
_cell.length_b   1.000
_cell.length_c   1.000
_cell.angle_alpha   90.00
_cell.angle_beta   90.00
_cell.angle_gamma   90.00
#
_symmetry.space_group_name_H-M   'P 1'
#
loop_
_entity.id
_entity.type
_entity.pdbx_description
1 polymer ?
#
loop_
_entity_poly.entity_id
_entity_poly.type
_entity_poly.pdbx_seq_one_letter_code
_entity_poly.pdbx_strand_id
1 'polypeptide(L)'
;RYAFAVAPAKLQRWAAALGETAEVIAAAPESRGCQAPATPDDVVELCRRHPSTAHDIAIAFGWTPQQADQKLARLVRSGTLRAEERDQRVYYCAAAAAEEASP
;
A
#
# COMPACT_ATOMS: atom_id res chain seq x y z
N ARG A 1 13.94 2.94 12.00
CA ARG A 1 12.98 3.73 11.18
C ARG A 1 13.25 5.20 11.52
N TYR A 2 13.69 6.06 10.59
CA TYR A 2 14.16 7.43 10.90
C TYR A 2 13.39 8.54 10.18
N ALA A 3 12.11 8.34 9.91
CA ALA A 3 11.23 9.41 9.44
C ALA A 3 10.25 9.79 10.55
N PHE A 4 10.15 11.07 10.86
CA PHE A 4 9.22 11.63 11.82
C PHE A 4 8.61 12.91 11.26
N ALA A 5 7.41 13.25 11.73
CA ALA A 5 6.71 14.47 11.30
C ALA A 5 7.52 15.71 11.69
N VAL A 6 7.67 16.64 10.75
CA VAL A 6 8.39 17.90 10.96
C VAL A 6 7.36 19.00 11.19
N ALA A 7 7.53 19.78 12.26
CA ALA A 7 6.64 20.90 12.54
C ALA A 7 6.63 21.93 11.39
N PRO A 8 5.49 22.55 11.07
CA PRO A 8 5.38 23.52 9.97
C PRO A 8 6.41 24.65 10.04
N ALA A 9 6.67 25.18 11.24
CA ALA A 9 7.68 26.23 11.45
C ALA A 9 9.09 25.78 11.06
N LYS A 10 9.41 24.49 11.23
CA LYS A 10 10.71 23.93 10.85
C LYS A 10 10.82 23.73 9.34
N LEU A 11 9.73 23.36 8.65
CA LEU A 11 9.67 23.33 7.19
C LEU A 11 9.83 24.72 6.58
N GLN A 12 9.18 25.74 7.15
CA GLN A 12 9.32 27.13 6.69
C GLN A 12 10.76 27.64 6.79
N ARG A 13 11.46 27.30 7.89
CA ARG A 13 12.89 27.63 8.05
C ARG A 13 13.77 26.98 6.99
N TRP A 14 13.45 25.75 6.59
CA TRP A 14 14.18 25.07 5.52
C TRP A 14 13.89 25.67 4.15
N ALA A 15 12.63 25.99 3.84
CA ALA A 15 12.28 26.68 2.60
C ALA A 15 13.01 28.02 2.46
N ALA A 16 13.04 28.82 3.54
CA ALA A 16 13.80 30.08 3.55
C ALA A 16 15.31 29.89 3.32
N ALA A 17 15.89 28.79 3.82
CA ALA A 17 17.31 28.48 3.62
C ALA A 17 17.62 27.94 2.22
N LEU A 18 16.64 27.34 1.54
CA LEU A 18 16.78 26.75 0.20
C LEU A 18 16.56 27.78 -0.93
N GLY A 19 16.19 29.02 -0.59
CA GLY A 19 16.05 30.13 -1.53
C GLY A 19 14.66 30.26 -2.14
N GLU A 20 14.50 31.23 -3.04
CA GLU A 20 13.21 31.67 -3.60
C GLU A 20 12.46 30.58 -4.39
N THR A 21 13.16 29.53 -4.81
CA THR A 21 12.56 28.40 -5.55
C THR A 21 11.97 27.32 -4.63
N ALA A 22 12.14 27.44 -3.31
CA ALA A 22 11.64 26.45 -2.37
C ALA A 22 10.30 26.91 -1.76
N GLU A 23 9.26 26.10 -1.98
CA GLU A 23 7.95 26.32 -1.40
C GLU A 23 7.60 25.24 -0.36
N VAL A 24 6.87 25.64 0.69
CA VAL A 24 6.30 24.69 1.64
C VAL A 24 4.92 24.29 1.15
N ILE A 25 4.78 23.07 0.64
CA ILE A 25 3.48 22.47 0.33
C ILE A 25 2.85 21.97 1.64
N ALA A 26 2.32 22.89 2.46
CA ALA A 26 1.72 22.55 3.74
C ALA A 26 0.28 22.06 3.57
N ALA A 27 0.16 20.76 3.36
CA ALA A 27 -0.71 19.87 4.12
C ALA A 27 -0.53 18.49 3.48
N ALA A 28 0.20 17.59 4.14
CA ALA A 28 -0.19 16.19 3.96
C ALA A 28 -1.67 16.19 4.35
N PRO A 29 -2.61 15.84 3.45
CA PRO A 29 -3.98 15.65 3.89
C PRO A 29 -3.88 14.73 5.11
N GLU A 30 -4.57 15.09 6.21
CA GLU A 30 -4.89 14.11 7.25
C GLU A 30 -5.16 12.83 6.51
N SER A 31 -4.47 11.72 6.83
CA SER A 31 -4.48 10.55 5.97
C SER A 31 -5.93 10.10 5.78
N ARG A 32 -6.57 10.65 4.76
CA ARG A 32 -7.89 10.25 4.30
C ARG A 32 -7.50 9.02 3.55
N GLY A 33 -7.41 7.91 4.28
CA GLY A 33 -7.45 6.59 3.69
C GLY A 33 -8.53 6.69 2.63
N CYS A 34 -8.15 6.47 1.37
CA CYS A 34 -9.03 6.64 0.24
C CYS A 34 -10.39 6.04 0.61
N GLN A 35 -11.40 6.89 0.81
CA GLN A 35 -12.74 6.47 1.27
C GLN A 35 -13.54 5.81 0.15
N ALA A 36 -12.94 5.63 -1.03
CA ALA A 36 -13.52 4.75 -2.03
C ALA A 36 -13.51 3.32 -1.47
N PRO A 37 -14.64 2.60 -1.47
CA PRO A 37 -14.66 1.21 -1.06
C PRO A 37 -13.71 0.43 -1.96
N ALA A 38 -12.61 -0.03 -1.37
CA ALA A 38 -11.58 -0.79 -2.07
C ALA A 38 -12.19 -2.00 -2.77
N THR A 39 -12.03 -2.05 -4.09
CA THR A 39 -12.48 -3.15 -4.92
C THR A 39 -11.45 -4.30 -4.90
N PRO A 40 -11.85 -5.53 -5.23
CA PRO A 40 -10.92 -6.63 -5.47
C PRO A 40 -9.77 -6.28 -6.42
N ASP A 41 -10.06 -5.52 -7.47
CA ASP A 41 -9.09 -5.15 -8.51
C ASP A 41 -8.02 -4.20 -7.97
N ASP A 42 -8.37 -3.30 -7.05
CA ASP A 42 -7.42 -2.40 -6.40
C ASP A 42 -6.36 -3.19 -5.61
N VAL A 43 -6.76 -4.29 -4.95
CA VAL A 43 -5.85 -5.16 -4.21
C VAL A 43 -4.89 -5.86 -5.14
N VAL A 44 -5.39 -6.35 -6.28
CA VAL A 44 -4.56 -7.01 -7.29
C VAL A 44 -3.56 -6.01 -7.86
N GLU A 45 -3.98 -4.79 -8.15
CA GLU A 45 -3.11 -3.74 -8.67
C GLU A 45 -2.04 -3.29 -7.65
N LEU A 46 -2.37 -3.28 -6.35
CA LEU A 46 -1.37 -3.11 -5.29
C LEU A 46 -0.34 -4.25 -5.33
N CYS A 47 -0.80 -5.50 -5.33
CA CYS A 47 0.06 -6.69 -5.32
C CYS A 47 0.84 -6.91 -6.64
N ARG A 48 0.43 -6.30 -7.76
CA ARG A 48 1.19 -6.25 -9.01
C ARG A 48 2.40 -5.34 -8.91
N ARG A 49 2.23 -4.15 -8.29
CA ARG A 49 3.31 -3.17 -8.14
C ARG A 49 4.38 -3.65 -7.17
N HIS A 50 3.96 -4.27 -6.08
CA HIS A 50 4.87 -4.92 -5.13
C HIS A 50 4.15 -5.99 -4.29
N PRO A 51 4.83 -7.11 -3.96
CA PRO A 51 4.32 -8.06 -2.97
C PRO A 51 4.02 -7.35 -1.65
N SER A 52 2.87 -7.63 -1.05
CA SER A 52 2.39 -6.93 0.15
C SER A 52 1.88 -7.91 1.21
N THR A 53 2.07 -7.61 2.48
CA THR A 53 1.52 -8.45 3.56
C THR A 53 0.05 -8.15 3.81
N ALA A 54 -0.67 -9.05 4.51
CA ALA A 54 -2.05 -8.78 4.94
C ALA A 54 -2.17 -7.48 5.76
N HIS A 55 -1.16 -7.18 6.58
CA HIS A 55 -1.10 -5.96 7.38
C HIS A 55 -0.98 -4.69 6.51
N ASP A 56 -0.10 -4.71 5.52
CA ASP A 56 0.10 -3.57 4.61
C ASP A 56 -1.15 -3.30 3.78
N ILE A 57 -1.79 -4.37 3.28
CA ILE A 57 -3.04 -4.31 2.52
C ILE A 57 -4.17 -3.75 3.40
N ALA A 58 -4.27 -4.20 4.65
CA ALA A 58 -5.27 -3.71 5.59
C ALA A 58 -5.12 -2.21 5.85
N ILE A 59 -3.88 -1.72 6.02
CA ILE A 59 -3.60 -0.30 6.18
C ILE A 59 -3.96 0.48 4.91
N ALA A 60 -3.56 -0.02 3.74
CA ALA A 60 -3.78 0.67 2.47
C ALA A 60 -5.28 0.88 2.15
N PHE A 61 -6.12 -0.07 2.54
CA PHE A 61 -7.56 -0.06 2.25
C PHE A 61 -8.46 0.24 3.45
N GLY A 62 -7.88 0.55 4.61
CA GLY A 62 -8.62 0.83 5.84
C GLY A 62 -9.45 -0.35 6.35
N TRP A 63 -8.96 -1.57 6.17
CA TRP A 63 -9.64 -2.79 6.62
C TRP A 63 -9.21 -3.20 8.03
N THR A 64 -10.13 -3.84 8.75
CA THR A 64 -9.75 -4.56 9.97
C THR A 64 -8.94 -5.82 9.62
N PRO A 65 -8.12 -6.35 10.55
CA PRO A 65 -7.38 -7.59 10.31
C PRO A 65 -8.27 -8.75 9.84
N GLN A 66 -9.43 -8.92 10.47
CA GLN A 66 -10.40 -9.95 10.11
C GLN A 66 -10.96 -9.77 8.69
N GLN A 67 -11.24 -8.53 8.28
CA GLN A 67 -11.71 -8.24 6.92
C GLN A 67 -10.63 -8.54 5.88
N ALA A 68 -9.37 -8.16 6.18
CA ALA A 68 -8.24 -8.44 5.31
C ALA A 68 -8.07 -9.96 5.12
N ASP A 69 -8.05 -10.73 6.21
CA ASP A 69 -7.93 -12.18 6.15
C ASP A 69 -9.05 -12.83 5.32
N GLN A 70 -10.31 -12.43 5.56
CA GLN A 70 -11.45 -12.97 4.83
C GLN A 70 -11.39 -12.65 3.32
N LYS A 71 -11.07 -11.40 2.98
CA LYS A 71 -10.99 -10.93 1.59
C LYS A 71 -9.81 -11.57 0.86
N LEU A 72 -8.64 -11.60 1.48
CA LEU A 72 -7.42 -12.20 0.91
C LEU A 72 -7.58 -13.72 0.73
N ALA A 73 -8.16 -14.42 1.70
CA ALA A 73 -8.47 -15.84 1.56
C ALA A 73 -9.44 -16.12 0.40
N ARG A 74 -10.37 -15.20 0.11
CA ARG A 74 -11.24 -15.32 -1.08
C ARG A 74 -10.44 -15.13 -2.37
N LEU A 75 -9.57 -14.11 -2.44
CA LEU A 75 -8.76 -13.80 -3.62
C LEU A 75 -7.71 -14.87 -3.93
N VAL A 76 -7.14 -15.50 -2.91
CA VAL A 76 -6.25 -16.65 -3.07
C VAL A 76 -7.02 -17.86 -3.56
N ARG A 77 -8.19 -18.16 -2.97
CA ARG A 77 -9.03 -19.29 -3.42
C ARG A 77 -9.54 -19.13 -4.84
N SER A 78 -9.78 -17.91 -5.31
CA SER A 78 -10.17 -17.65 -6.71
C SER A 78 -8.99 -17.68 -7.69
N GLY A 79 -7.75 -17.87 -7.21
CA GLY A 79 -6.54 -17.85 -8.04
C GLY A 79 -6.14 -16.46 -8.52
N THR A 80 -6.77 -15.39 -7.99
CA THR A 80 -6.50 -14.00 -8.37
C THR A 80 -5.22 -13.49 -7.72
N LEU A 81 -4.96 -13.92 -6.48
CA LEU A 81 -3.71 -13.70 -5.77
C LEU A 81 -3.02 -15.03 -5.48
N ARG A 82 -1.70 -14.99 -5.30
CA ARG A 82 -0.91 -16.08 -4.74
C ARG A 82 -0.32 -15.63 -3.41
N ALA A 83 -0.27 -16.54 -2.44
CA ALA A 83 0.41 -16.31 -1.19
C ALA A 83 1.79 -16.98 -1.24
N GLU A 84 2.82 -16.25 -0.85
CA GLU A 84 4.20 -16.72 -0.78
C GLU A 84 4.77 -16.45 0.60
N GLU A 85 5.41 -17.45 1.19
CA GLU A 85 6.14 -17.27 2.45
C GLU A 85 7.57 -16.83 2.17
N ARG A 86 7.98 -15.70 2.77
CA ARG A 86 9.33 -15.15 2.68
C ARG A 86 9.72 -14.60 4.04
N ASP A 87 10.90 -14.94 4.54
CA ASP A 87 11.41 -14.47 5.84
C ASP A 87 10.39 -14.60 6.99
N GLN A 88 9.70 -15.76 7.07
CA GLN A 88 8.66 -16.06 8.07
C GLN A 88 7.43 -15.13 8.01
N ARG A 89 7.17 -14.52 6.85
CA ARG A 89 6.02 -13.65 6.60
C ARG A 89 5.32 -14.08 5.32
N VAL A 90 4.00 -13.93 5.32
CA VAL A 90 3.17 -14.21 4.14
C VAL A 90 3.01 -12.92 3.33
N TYR A 91 3.47 -12.97 2.09
CA TYR A 91 3.28 -11.93 1.10
C TYR A 91 2.26 -12.38 0.06
N TYR A 92 1.41 -11.46 -0.37
CA TYR A 92 0.46 -11.66 -1.44
C TYR A 92 1.00 -11.02 -2.72
N CYS A 93 1.04 -11.83 -3.78
CA CYS A 93 1.44 -11.45 -5.12
C CYS A 93 0.22 -11.53 -6.04
N ALA A 94 0.15 -10.66 -7.05
CA ALA A 94 -0.81 -10.88 -8.12
C ALA A 94 -0.49 -12.21 -8.80
N ALA A 95 -1.51 -13.04 -9.05
CA ALA A 95 -1.28 -14.20 -9.87
C ALA A 95 -0.89 -13.70 -11.27
N ALA A 96 0.27 -14.12 -11.79
CA ALA A 96 0.57 -13.92 -13.20
C ALA A 96 -0.63 -14.46 -13.98
N ALA A 97 -1.18 -13.64 -14.88
CA ALA A 97 -2.12 -14.12 -15.88
C ALA A 97 -1.48 -15.38 -16.47
N ALA A 98 -2.25 -16.46 -16.55
CA ALA A 98 -1.80 -17.68 -17.18
C ALA A 98 -1.63 -17.40 -18.69
N GLU A 99 -0.54 -16.74 -19.07
CA GLU A 99 0.01 -16.82 -20.42
C GLU A 99 0.97 -18.02 -20.43
N GLU A 100 0.48 -19.07 -21.08
CA GLU A 100 1.28 -20.06 -21.83
C GLU A 100 2.27 -20.91 -21.02
N ALA A 101 1.72 -21.86 -20.25
CA ALA A 101 2.28 -23.21 -20.26
C ALA A 101 1.43 -24.06 -21.23
N SER A 102 1.64 -23.84 -22.53
CA SER A 102 1.25 -24.80 -23.57
C SER A 102 2.53 -25.54 -24.01
N PRO A 103 2.44 -26.84 -24.33
CA PRO A 103 3.53 -27.83 -24.25
C PRO A 103 4.65 -27.68 -25.27
#